data_AF-A0A840NJ88-F1
#
_entry.id   AF-A0A840NJ88-F1
#
_cell.length_a   1.000
_cell.length_b   1.000
_cell.length_c   1.000
_cell.angle_alpha   90.00
_cell.angle_beta   90.00
_cell.angle_gamma   90.00
#
_symmetry.space_group_name_H-M   'P 1'
#
loop_
_entity.id
_entity.type
_entity.pdbx_description
1 polymer ?
#
loop_
_entity_poly.entity_id
_entity_poly.type
_entity_poly.pdbx_seq_one_letter_code
_entity_poly.pdbx_strand_id
1 'polypeptide(L)'
;MSAPRSEARERRRAGVGLVAVVLGTLALVVMLVALIVARATTSDPNTTESREPVAAPSADLGSIEPGVLELVTRPMPVLPPQAVRPQPLSTGSAGPPITLPPTRPVRGGWIPGGVPGTARGALAQLAALDEAALRGADPDLYARGFTELSEPGAPGATETGLHSLLRSLRTSAGMPPTGPVPGMLADFQPTHGQIKGIAEGGRLVVACVLGQFSVDHRGQTVTAGIGDCQALRWNGHRWRIAAMPLAAPAPSAWPGSEDAVSVGYRELREG
;
A
#
# COMPACT_ATOMS: atom_id res chain seq x y z
N MET A 1 53.67 -24.84 15.60
CA MET A 1 52.87 -24.05 14.63
C MET A 1 51.75 -24.92 14.08
N SER A 2 50.50 -24.74 14.54
CA SER A 2 49.30 -25.32 13.92
C SER A 2 48.01 -24.70 14.50
N ALA A 3 47.52 -23.67 13.85
CA ALA A 3 46.09 -23.38 13.64
C ALA A 3 46.03 -22.69 12.26
N PRO A 4 45.14 -23.06 11.34
CA PRO A 4 43.74 -22.62 11.42
C PRO A 4 42.75 -23.60 10.74
N ARG A 5 42.00 -24.41 11.50
CA ARG A 5 40.85 -25.17 10.97
C ARG A 5 39.50 -24.72 11.54
N SER A 6 39.49 -23.88 12.58
CA SER A 6 38.27 -23.36 13.21
C SER A 6 37.58 -22.27 12.39
N GLU A 7 38.33 -21.32 11.83
CA GLU A 7 37.77 -20.15 11.14
C GLU A 7 37.01 -20.48 9.83
N ALA A 8 37.45 -21.52 9.11
CA ALA A 8 36.82 -21.91 7.85
C ALA A 8 35.42 -22.54 8.06
N ARG A 9 35.19 -23.19 9.20
CA ARG A 9 33.92 -23.84 9.53
C ARG A 9 32.85 -22.85 9.95
N GLU A 10 33.28 -21.74 10.58
CA GLU A 10 32.41 -20.67 11.06
C GLU A 10 31.93 -19.78 9.91
N ARG A 11 32.82 -19.44 8.97
CA ARG A 11 32.46 -18.72 7.72
C ARG A 11 31.49 -19.50 6.83
N ARG A 12 31.63 -20.83 6.75
CA ARG A 12 30.69 -21.69 6.01
C ARG A 12 29.30 -21.74 6.65
N ARG A 13 29.20 -21.71 7.98
CA ARG A 13 27.90 -21.68 8.68
C ARG A 13 27.21 -20.32 8.55
N ALA A 14 27.98 -19.23 8.61
CA ALA A 14 27.45 -17.88 8.38
C ALA A 14 26.93 -17.69 6.94
N GLY A 15 27.65 -18.22 5.93
CA GLY A 15 27.20 -18.18 4.54
C GLY A 15 25.94 -18.99 4.27
N VAL A 16 25.79 -20.16 4.89
CA VAL A 16 24.58 -21.00 4.75
C VAL A 16 23.37 -20.35 5.45
N GLY A 17 23.57 -19.70 6.60
CA GLY A 17 22.51 -18.95 7.29
C GLY A 17 21.99 -17.76 6.49
N LEU A 18 22.87 -16.97 5.88
CA LEU A 18 22.48 -15.82 5.06
C LEU A 18 21.72 -16.25 3.79
N VAL A 19 22.19 -17.31 3.12
CA VAL A 19 21.52 -17.85 1.93
C VAL A 19 20.15 -18.44 2.28
N ALA A 20 20.01 -19.11 3.43
CA ALA A 20 18.72 -19.62 3.89
C ALA A 20 17.70 -18.51 4.23
N VAL A 21 18.16 -17.40 4.82
CA VAL A 21 17.29 -16.24 5.12
C VAL A 21 16.85 -15.55 3.83
N VAL A 22 17.75 -15.35 2.86
CA VAL A 22 17.42 -14.74 1.56
C VAL A 22 16.48 -15.61 0.73
N LEU A 23 16.67 -16.93 0.75
CA LEU A 23 15.75 -17.86 0.08
C LEU A 23 14.40 -17.93 0.80
N GLY A 24 14.38 -17.84 2.13
CA GLY A 24 13.15 -17.80 2.93
C GLY A 24 12.33 -16.55 2.67
N THR A 25 12.96 -15.37 2.58
CA THR A 25 12.26 -14.13 2.24
C THR A 25 11.78 -14.14 0.79
N LEU A 26 12.57 -14.65 -0.16
CA LEU A 26 12.15 -14.77 -1.56
C LEU A 26 10.96 -15.71 -1.72
N ALA A 27 10.97 -16.88 -1.06
CA ALA A 27 9.87 -17.83 -1.08
C ALA A 27 8.60 -17.26 -0.44
N LEU A 28 8.73 -16.50 0.65
CA LEU A 28 7.60 -15.82 1.31
C LEU A 28 6.97 -14.77 0.39
N VAL A 29 7.79 -13.98 -0.30
CA VAL A 29 7.30 -12.95 -1.23
C VAL A 29 6.62 -13.58 -2.45
N VAL A 30 7.20 -14.65 -3.01
CA VAL A 30 6.56 -15.39 -4.12
C VAL A 30 5.24 -16.03 -3.68
N MET A 31 5.18 -16.61 -2.47
CA MET A 31 3.94 -17.16 -1.92
C MET A 31 2.88 -16.06 -1.70
N LEU A 32 3.28 -14.88 -1.21
CA LEU A 32 2.38 -13.74 -1.00
C LEU A 32 1.79 -13.23 -2.31
N VAL A 33 2.60 -13.08 -3.35
CA VAL A 33 2.15 -12.68 -4.69
C VAL A 33 1.19 -13.74 -5.27
N ALA A 34 1.51 -15.02 -5.13
CA ALA A 34 0.65 -16.10 -5.60
C ALA A 34 -0.71 -16.14 -4.87
N LEU A 35 -0.74 -15.85 -3.56
CA LEU A 35 -1.98 -15.79 -2.76
C LEU A 35 -2.87 -14.60 -3.14
N ILE A 36 -2.27 -13.45 -3.43
CA ILE A 36 -2.99 -12.26 -3.89
C ILE A 36 -3.62 -12.52 -5.26
N VAL A 37 -2.88 -13.13 -6.19
CA VAL A 37 -3.38 -13.49 -7.52
C VAL A 37 -4.46 -14.57 -7.42
N ALA A 38 -4.25 -15.62 -6.62
CA ALA A 38 -5.23 -16.71 -6.47
C ALA A 38 -6.58 -16.19 -5.96
N ARG A 39 -6.59 -15.32 -4.94
CA ARG A 39 -7.82 -14.72 -4.41
C ARG A 39 -8.50 -13.77 -5.39
N ALA A 40 -7.75 -13.15 -6.30
CA ALA A 40 -8.32 -12.35 -7.37
C ALA A 40 -8.95 -13.22 -8.49
N THR A 41 -8.52 -14.48 -8.63
CA THR A 41 -8.99 -15.39 -9.70
C THR A 41 -10.02 -16.43 -9.25
N THR A 42 -10.11 -16.79 -7.97
CA THR A 42 -11.03 -17.86 -7.48
C THR A 42 -12.42 -17.39 -7.09
N SER A 43 -12.93 -16.31 -7.69
CA SER A 43 -14.36 -16.03 -7.65
C SER A 43 -15.09 -16.93 -8.65
N ASP A 44 -15.15 -18.23 -8.36
CA ASP A 44 -16.03 -19.15 -9.09
C ASP A 44 -17.46 -19.05 -8.51
N PRO A 45 -18.47 -18.80 -9.35
CA PRO A 45 -19.86 -18.83 -8.96
C PRO A 45 -20.33 -20.28 -9.05
N ASN A 46 -20.52 -20.96 -7.93
CA ASN A 46 -21.57 -21.99 -7.73
C ASN A 46 -21.27 -22.84 -6.49
N THR A 47 -21.89 -22.45 -5.36
CA THR A 47 -22.40 -23.43 -4.40
C THR A 47 -23.74 -22.91 -3.88
N THR A 48 -24.81 -23.37 -4.49
CA THR A 48 -26.18 -23.17 -3.98
C THR A 48 -26.40 -24.16 -2.85
N GLU A 49 -26.44 -23.68 -1.61
CA GLU A 49 -27.07 -24.38 -0.51
C GLU A 49 -28.10 -23.44 0.12
N SER A 50 -29.38 -23.79 -0.08
CA SER A 50 -30.54 -23.03 0.39
C SER A 50 -30.53 -22.88 1.90
N ARG A 51 -30.34 -21.65 2.38
CA ARG A 51 -30.77 -21.19 3.70
C ARG A 51 -31.59 -19.92 3.52
N GLU A 52 -32.82 -19.98 4.00
CA GLU A 52 -33.81 -18.91 3.97
C GLU A 52 -33.24 -17.61 4.58
N PRO A 53 -33.36 -16.45 3.91
CA PRO A 53 -32.61 -15.24 4.26
C PRO A 53 -33.28 -14.51 5.42
N VAL A 54 -32.60 -14.46 6.57
CA VAL A 54 -32.80 -13.37 7.53
C VAL A 54 -32.15 -12.14 6.90
N ALA A 55 -32.97 -11.18 6.49
CA ALA A 55 -32.52 -9.92 5.92
C ALA A 55 -31.67 -9.16 6.93
N ALA A 56 -30.34 -9.28 6.80
CA ALA A 56 -29.43 -8.24 7.24
C ALA A 56 -29.72 -6.97 6.42
N PRO A 57 -29.58 -5.77 6.98
CA PRO A 57 -29.65 -4.55 6.18
C PRO A 57 -28.52 -4.64 5.15
N SER A 58 -28.90 -4.96 3.91
CA SER A 58 -28.05 -4.75 2.76
C SER A 58 -27.72 -3.26 2.80
N ALA A 59 -26.46 -2.90 3.06
CA ALA A 59 -26.00 -1.58 2.69
C ALA A 59 -26.36 -1.46 1.21
N ASP A 60 -27.33 -0.59 0.92
CA ASP A 60 -27.72 -0.23 -0.43
C ASP A 60 -26.46 0.37 -1.06
N LEU A 61 -25.65 -0.47 -1.69
CA LEU A 61 -24.66 -0.08 -2.68
C LEU A 61 -25.50 0.43 -3.86
N GLY A 62 -26.12 1.59 -3.68
CA GLY A 62 -26.93 2.26 -4.69
C GLY A 62 -26.17 2.13 -5.99
N SER A 63 -26.83 1.56 -6.98
CA SER A 63 -26.24 0.99 -8.19
C SER A 63 -25.04 1.79 -8.68
N ILE A 64 -23.83 1.32 -8.35
CA ILE A 64 -22.58 1.94 -8.78
C ILE A 64 -22.58 1.92 -10.30
N GLU A 65 -22.42 3.09 -10.93
CA GLU A 65 -22.36 3.19 -12.38
C GLU A 65 -21.29 2.23 -12.95
N PRO A 66 -21.60 1.38 -13.95
CA PRO A 66 -20.66 0.37 -14.44
C PRO A 66 -19.29 0.92 -14.84
N GLY A 67 -19.24 2.11 -15.47
CA GLY A 67 -17.99 2.76 -15.84
C GLY A 67 -17.16 3.26 -14.65
N VAL A 68 -17.82 3.59 -13.53
CA VAL A 68 -17.14 3.94 -12.27
C VAL A 68 -16.52 2.70 -11.66
N LEU A 69 -17.26 1.59 -11.62
CA LEU A 69 -16.75 0.32 -11.12
C LEU A 69 -15.55 -0.14 -11.95
N GLU A 70 -15.67 -0.10 -13.28
CA GLU A 70 -14.57 -0.46 -14.19
C GLU A 70 -13.33 0.40 -13.94
N LEU A 71 -13.47 1.72 -13.76
CA LEU A 71 -12.34 2.60 -13.45
C LEU A 71 -11.62 2.17 -12.16
N VAL A 72 -12.38 1.87 -11.10
CA VAL A 72 -11.83 1.50 -9.79
C VAL A 72 -11.13 0.14 -9.84
N THR A 73 -11.77 -0.86 -10.43
CA THR A 73 -11.28 -2.25 -10.44
C THR A 73 -10.37 -2.58 -11.61
N ARG A 74 -10.19 -1.68 -12.59
CA ARG A 74 -9.29 -1.88 -13.74
C ARG A 74 -7.90 -2.36 -13.26
N PRO A 75 -7.43 -3.54 -13.68
CA PRO A 75 -6.13 -4.07 -13.24
C PRO A 75 -4.98 -3.11 -13.54
N MET A 76 -4.01 -3.08 -12.63
CA MET A 76 -2.74 -2.38 -12.81
C MET A 76 -1.65 -3.38 -13.24
N PRO A 77 -0.56 -2.94 -13.89
CA PRO A 77 0.56 -3.82 -14.22
C PRO A 77 1.11 -4.54 -12.97
N VAL A 78 1.41 -5.83 -13.10
CA VAL A 78 2.07 -6.60 -12.04
C VAL A 78 3.57 -6.58 -12.29
N LEU A 79 4.30 -5.99 -11.35
CA LEU A 79 5.75 -5.90 -11.40
C LEU A 79 6.39 -7.11 -10.70
N PRO A 80 7.63 -7.48 -11.10
CA PRO A 80 8.30 -8.58 -10.44
C PRO A 80 8.72 -8.19 -9.00
N PRO A 81 8.85 -9.15 -8.07
CA PRO A 81 9.11 -8.86 -6.65
C PRO A 81 10.34 -7.98 -6.38
N GLN A 82 11.38 -8.09 -7.19
CA GLN A 82 12.60 -7.32 -7.04
C GLN A 82 12.42 -5.82 -7.34
N ALA A 83 11.35 -5.43 -8.05
CA ALA A 83 11.10 -4.04 -8.43
C ALA A 83 10.99 -3.11 -7.22
N VAL A 84 10.55 -3.63 -6.07
CA VAL A 84 10.39 -2.85 -4.83
C VAL A 84 11.71 -2.52 -4.13
N ARG A 85 12.81 -3.18 -4.49
CA ARG A 85 14.10 -3.04 -3.79
C ARG A 85 14.86 -1.80 -4.23
N PRO A 86 15.73 -1.22 -3.39
CA PRO A 86 16.67 -0.19 -3.82
C PRO A 86 17.38 -0.55 -5.12
N GLN A 87 17.21 0.29 -6.14
CA GLN A 87 17.76 0.09 -7.48
C GLN A 87 18.05 1.45 -8.16
N PRO A 88 18.82 1.47 -9.27
CA PRO A 88 19.14 2.71 -9.97
C PRO A 88 17.89 3.50 -10.37
N LEU A 89 18.02 4.82 -10.30
CA LEU A 89 16.97 5.74 -10.75
C LEU A 89 16.98 5.81 -12.28
N SER A 90 15.80 5.92 -12.87
CA SER A 90 15.64 6.16 -14.30
C SER A 90 16.13 7.56 -14.67
N THR A 91 16.66 7.70 -15.88
CA THR A 91 16.88 9.01 -16.50
C THR A 91 15.64 9.53 -17.22
N GLY A 92 14.61 8.69 -17.39
CA GLY A 92 13.33 9.05 -17.98
C GLY A 92 12.30 9.52 -16.95
N SER A 93 11.12 9.92 -17.43
CA SER A 93 9.98 10.25 -16.58
C SER A 93 8.66 9.85 -17.22
N ALA A 94 7.66 9.51 -16.40
CA ALA A 94 6.29 9.24 -16.82
C ALA A 94 5.48 10.52 -17.11
N GLY A 95 6.09 11.69 -16.98
CA GLY A 95 5.46 12.99 -17.23
C GLY A 95 6.04 14.09 -16.34
N PRO A 96 5.50 15.33 -16.41
CA PRO A 96 5.96 16.38 -15.50
C PRO A 96 5.67 16.00 -14.04
N PRO A 97 6.41 16.49 -13.04
CA PRO A 97 6.09 16.28 -11.63
C PRO A 97 4.67 16.72 -11.26
N ILE A 98 4.09 16.14 -10.21
CA ILE A 98 2.78 16.51 -9.66
C ILE A 98 3.02 17.34 -8.39
N THR A 99 2.71 18.63 -8.46
CA THR A 99 2.70 19.49 -7.28
C THR A 99 1.45 19.21 -6.45
N LEU A 100 1.64 18.69 -5.24
CA LEU A 100 0.58 18.41 -4.28
C LEU A 100 0.17 19.69 -3.53
N PRO A 101 -1.14 19.95 -3.38
CA PRO A 101 -1.59 21.01 -2.50
C PRO A 101 -1.18 20.70 -1.04
N PRO A 102 -0.79 21.71 -0.26
CA PRO A 102 -0.35 21.51 1.12
C PRO A 102 -1.50 21.01 1.99
N THR A 103 -1.18 20.10 2.91
CA THR A 103 -2.10 19.63 3.94
C THR A 103 -1.99 20.49 5.19
N ARG A 104 -3.04 20.48 6.03
CA ARG A 104 -3.09 21.19 7.30
C ARG A 104 -3.56 20.26 8.41
N PRO A 105 -3.12 20.48 9.66
CA PRO A 105 -3.71 19.81 10.81
C PRO A 105 -5.23 20.02 10.84
N VAL A 106 -5.98 18.93 10.99
CA VAL A 106 -7.44 18.97 11.13
C VAL A 106 -7.78 18.84 12.61
N ARG A 107 -8.65 19.70 13.12
CA ARG A 107 -9.07 19.65 14.53
C ARG A 107 -9.69 18.29 14.84
N GLY A 108 -9.16 17.60 15.85
CA GLY A 108 -9.66 16.29 16.30
C GLY A 108 -9.27 15.12 15.38
N GLY A 109 -8.55 15.37 14.28
CA GLY A 109 -7.94 14.35 13.43
C GLY A 109 -6.42 14.31 13.63
N TRP A 110 -5.81 13.16 13.35
CA TRP A 110 -4.35 12.98 13.39
C TRP A 110 -3.75 12.76 12.01
N ILE A 111 -4.60 12.66 10.98
CA ILE A 111 -4.22 12.68 9.57
C ILE A 111 -4.42 14.11 9.05
N PRO A 112 -3.36 14.78 8.56
CA PRO A 112 -3.51 16.07 7.90
C PRO A 112 -4.50 16.04 6.73
N GLY A 113 -5.18 17.15 6.48
CA GLY A 113 -6.19 17.27 5.44
C GLY A 113 -6.36 18.71 4.96
N GLY A 114 -7.59 19.13 4.66
CA GLY A 114 -7.88 20.50 4.22
C GLY A 114 -7.41 20.83 2.80
N VAL A 115 -7.18 19.79 1.99
CA VAL A 115 -6.83 19.87 0.58
C VAL A 115 -8.06 20.16 -0.29
N PRO A 116 -7.90 20.82 -1.45
CA PRO A 116 -9.03 21.20 -2.29
C PRO A 116 -9.72 20.00 -2.96
N GLY A 117 -10.98 20.16 -3.36
CA GLY A 117 -11.77 19.20 -4.15
C GLY A 117 -11.28 19.07 -5.60
N THR A 118 -10.01 18.71 -5.78
CA THR A 118 -9.37 18.45 -7.08
C THR A 118 -8.69 17.09 -7.06
N ALA A 119 -8.38 16.51 -8.22
CA ALA A 119 -7.67 15.23 -8.27
C ALA A 119 -6.30 15.24 -7.59
N ARG A 120 -5.58 16.37 -7.64
CA ARG A 120 -4.34 16.55 -6.88
C ARG A 120 -4.58 16.62 -5.38
N GLY A 121 -5.72 17.16 -4.95
CA GLY A 121 -6.14 17.12 -3.56
C GLY A 121 -6.48 15.70 -3.09
N ALA A 122 -7.14 14.88 -3.92
CA ALA A 122 -7.37 13.47 -3.59
C ALA A 122 -6.05 12.71 -3.38
N LEU A 123 -5.09 12.90 -4.29
CA LEU A 123 -3.76 12.32 -4.18
C LEU A 123 -3.00 12.80 -2.94
N ALA A 124 -3.07 14.11 -2.62
CA ALA A 124 -2.46 14.65 -1.40
C ALA A 124 -3.11 14.10 -0.12
N GLN A 125 -4.43 13.89 -0.12
CA GLN A 125 -5.12 13.28 1.03
C GLN A 125 -4.70 11.83 1.23
N LEU A 126 -4.52 11.05 0.14
CA LEU A 126 -4.04 9.68 0.21
C LEU A 126 -2.58 9.63 0.71
N ALA A 127 -1.70 10.48 0.18
CA ALA A 127 -0.31 10.57 0.63
C ALA A 127 -0.21 10.87 2.12
N ALA A 128 -1.05 11.78 2.63
CA ALA A 128 -1.11 12.12 4.05
C ALA A 128 -1.66 10.98 4.92
N LEU A 129 -2.60 10.18 4.40
CA LEU A 129 -3.03 8.95 5.08
C LEU A 129 -1.86 7.99 5.22
N ASP A 130 -1.17 7.67 4.12
CA ASP A 130 -0.10 6.67 4.11
C ASP A 130 1.07 7.08 5.02
N GLU A 131 1.53 8.34 4.90
CA GLU A 131 2.58 8.91 5.76
C GLU A 131 2.20 8.86 7.25
N ALA A 132 0.92 9.12 7.58
CA ALA A 132 0.48 9.08 8.95
C ALA A 132 0.32 7.65 9.48
N ALA A 133 -0.35 6.80 8.70
CA ALA A 133 -0.92 5.55 9.16
C ALA A 133 0.03 4.35 9.01
N LEU A 134 1.08 4.46 8.20
CA LEU A 134 2.15 3.45 8.11
C LEU A 134 3.25 3.62 9.16
N ARG A 135 3.17 4.64 10.02
CA ARG A 135 4.14 4.86 11.10
C ARG A 135 4.21 3.66 12.04
N GLY A 136 5.43 3.32 12.46
CA GLY A 136 5.66 2.19 13.36
C GLY A 136 5.24 0.83 12.78
N ALA A 137 4.99 0.75 11.47
CA ALA A 137 4.62 -0.46 10.75
C ALA A 137 3.49 -1.24 11.45
N ASP A 138 2.52 -0.54 12.05
CA ASP A 138 1.49 -1.13 12.91
C ASP A 138 0.17 -1.33 12.14
N PRO A 139 -0.28 -2.58 11.93
CA PRO A 139 -1.54 -2.87 11.26
C PRO A 139 -2.75 -2.17 11.92
N ASP A 140 -2.77 -2.02 13.25
CA ASP A 140 -3.87 -1.36 13.96
C ASP A 140 -3.88 0.15 13.72
N LEU A 141 -2.69 0.77 13.67
CA LEU A 141 -2.56 2.19 13.33
C LEU A 141 -3.02 2.45 11.90
N TYR A 142 -2.62 1.59 10.96
CA TYR A 142 -3.07 1.66 9.58
C TYR A 142 -4.59 1.50 9.50
N ALA A 143 -5.15 0.48 10.15
CA ALA A 143 -6.58 0.21 10.14
C ALA A 143 -7.39 1.38 10.73
N ARG A 144 -6.90 2.00 11.81
CA ARG A 144 -7.49 3.20 12.39
C ARG A 144 -7.50 4.36 11.40
N GLY A 145 -6.37 4.62 10.73
CA GLY A 145 -6.26 5.73 9.78
C GLY A 145 -7.15 5.55 8.55
N PHE A 146 -7.13 4.34 7.99
CA PHE A 146 -7.98 3.97 6.87
C PHE A 146 -9.46 4.16 7.23
N THR A 147 -9.90 3.61 8.36
CA THR A 147 -11.30 3.73 8.84
C THR A 147 -11.71 5.18 9.09
N GLU A 148 -10.83 6.01 9.67
CA GLU A 148 -11.11 7.43 9.90
C GLU A 148 -11.31 8.21 8.60
N LEU A 149 -10.61 7.84 7.53
CA LEU A 149 -10.71 8.48 6.23
C LEU A 149 -11.80 7.86 5.34
N SER A 150 -12.28 6.66 5.63
CA SER A 150 -13.30 5.96 4.83
C SER A 150 -14.72 6.49 5.00
N GLU A 151 -15.51 6.46 3.93
CA GLU A 151 -16.96 6.61 3.97
C GLU A 151 -17.61 5.44 4.72
N PRO A 152 -18.77 5.65 5.38
CA PRO A 152 -19.56 4.54 5.91
C PRO A 152 -19.90 3.55 4.78
N GLY A 153 -19.64 2.26 5.00
CA GLY A 153 -19.86 1.21 4.00
C GLY A 153 -18.66 0.94 3.08
N ALA A 154 -17.53 1.64 3.23
CA ALA A 154 -16.29 1.25 2.58
C ALA A 154 -15.76 -0.10 3.13
N PRO A 155 -15.00 -0.87 2.33
CA PRO A 155 -14.35 -2.10 2.77
C PRO A 155 -13.49 -1.89 4.02
N GLY A 156 -13.31 -2.96 4.79
CA GLY A 156 -12.45 -2.92 5.97
C GLY A 156 -10.98 -2.79 5.60
N ALA A 157 -10.19 -2.11 6.44
CA ALA A 157 -8.75 -1.98 6.22
C ALA A 157 -8.03 -3.34 6.14
N THR A 158 -8.57 -4.37 6.81
CA THR A 158 -8.03 -5.73 6.80
C THR A 158 -8.06 -6.41 5.44
N GLU A 159 -8.89 -5.90 4.51
CA GLU A 159 -9.01 -6.39 3.14
C GLU A 159 -7.96 -5.75 2.20
N THR A 160 -7.24 -4.73 2.68
CA THR A 160 -6.24 -4.02 1.87
C THR A 160 -4.92 -4.79 1.76
N GLY A 161 -4.20 -4.54 0.67
CA GLY A 161 -2.84 -5.03 0.47
C GLY A 161 -1.85 -4.50 1.52
N LEU A 162 -1.97 -3.22 1.90
CA LEU A 162 -1.10 -2.60 2.90
C LEU A 162 -1.24 -3.22 4.28
N HIS A 163 -2.47 -3.45 4.77
CA HIS A 163 -2.68 -4.13 6.05
C HIS A 163 -2.07 -5.54 6.03
N SER A 164 -2.28 -6.28 4.93
CA SER A 164 -1.68 -7.61 4.73
C SER A 164 -0.15 -7.58 4.71
N LEU A 165 0.44 -6.57 4.07
CA LEU A 165 1.89 -6.34 4.04
C LEU A 165 2.44 -6.09 5.45
N LEU A 166 1.85 -5.19 6.22
CA LEU A 166 2.27 -4.88 7.59
C LEU A 166 2.19 -6.12 8.48
N ARG A 167 1.11 -6.90 8.33
CA ARG A 167 0.92 -8.16 9.05
C ARG A 167 2.00 -9.18 8.72
N SER A 168 2.30 -9.38 7.44
CA SER A 168 3.35 -10.30 6.99
C SER A 168 4.74 -9.87 7.44
N LEU A 169 5.04 -8.58 7.37
CA LEU A 169 6.31 -8.02 7.83
C LEU A 169 6.55 -8.37 9.30
N ARG A 170 5.58 -8.09 10.17
CA ARG A 170 5.72 -8.35 11.62
C ARG A 170 5.80 -9.83 11.93
N THR A 171 4.98 -10.65 11.27
CA THR A 171 5.04 -12.10 11.41
C THR A 171 6.41 -12.64 11.02
N SER A 172 6.98 -12.19 9.90
CA SER A 172 8.30 -12.62 9.42
C SER A 172 9.44 -12.19 10.35
N ALA A 173 9.29 -11.05 11.02
CA ALA A 173 10.25 -10.51 11.98
C ALA A 173 10.06 -11.06 13.40
N GLY A 174 9.10 -11.96 13.64
CA GLY A 174 8.79 -12.47 14.98
C GLY A 174 8.31 -11.39 15.95
N MET A 175 7.72 -10.31 15.42
CA MET A 175 7.24 -9.17 16.20
C MET A 175 5.80 -9.38 16.66
N PRO A 176 5.36 -8.67 17.73
CA PRO A 176 3.95 -8.62 18.10
C PRO A 176 3.07 -8.25 16.91
N PRO A 177 1.88 -8.86 16.79
CA PRO A 177 1.01 -8.68 15.62
C PRO A 177 0.60 -7.23 15.37
N THR A 178 0.45 -6.44 16.43
CA THR A 178 0.03 -5.02 16.40
C THR A 178 0.67 -4.26 17.57
N GLY A 179 0.46 -2.95 17.64
CA GLY A 179 0.93 -2.08 18.72
C GLY A 179 2.38 -1.62 18.59
N PRO A 180 2.89 -0.82 19.55
CA PRO A 180 4.26 -0.33 19.50
C PRO A 180 5.29 -1.45 19.71
N VAL A 181 6.40 -1.42 18.96
CA VAL A 181 7.55 -2.31 19.13
C VAL A 181 8.73 -1.48 19.64
N PRO A 182 9.25 -1.76 20.85
CA PRO A 182 10.37 -1.01 21.40
C PRO A 182 11.61 -1.02 20.50
N GLY A 183 12.16 0.16 20.22
CA GLY A 183 13.36 0.30 19.38
C GLY A 183 13.13 0.05 17.88
N MET A 184 11.87 -0.01 17.43
CA MET A 184 11.53 -0.02 16.01
C MET A 184 11.08 1.38 15.58
N LEU A 185 11.65 1.87 14.49
CA LEU A 185 11.18 3.05 13.77
C LEU A 185 10.69 2.59 12.41
N ALA A 186 9.54 3.09 12.00
CA ALA A 186 9.07 2.86 10.64
C ALA A 186 8.32 4.08 10.15
N ASP A 187 8.57 4.43 8.90
CA ASP A 187 8.04 5.61 8.22
C ASP A 187 7.77 5.30 6.75
N PHE A 188 6.86 6.09 6.19
CA PHE A 188 6.54 6.07 4.78
C PHE A 188 6.72 7.48 4.24
N GLN A 189 7.59 7.62 3.24
CA GLN A 189 7.81 8.89 2.55
C GLN A 189 7.14 8.82 1.17
N PRO A 190 6.00 9.51 0.96
CA PRO A 190 5.41 9.66 -0.37
C PRO A 190 6.40 10.39 -1.29
N THR A 191 6.70 9.81 -2.45
CA THR A 191 7.67 10.40 -3.41
C THR A 191 7.13 10.47 -4.82
N HIS A 192 6.22 9.56 -5.19
CA HIS A 192 5.62 9.51 -6.51
C HIS A 192 4.12 9.26 -6.40
N GLY A 193 3.38 9.60 -7.46
CA GLY A 193 1.96 9.33 -7.52
C GLY A 193 1.43 9.27 -8.94
N GLN A 194 0.19 8.81 -9.04
CA GLN A 194 -0.57 8.69 -10.27
C GLN A 194 -2.04 8.98 -9.99
N ILE A 195 -2.71 9.61 -10.94
CA ILE A 195 -4.17 9.68 -10.98
C ILE A 195 -4.60 8.67 -12.04
N LYS A 196 -5.08 7.50 -11.61
CA LYS A 196 -5.52 6.42 -12.50
C LYS A 196 -6.77 6.81 -13.29
N GLY A 197 -7.63 7.63 -12.68
CA GLY A 197 -8.71 8.30 -13.39
C GLY A 197 -9.64 9.07 -12.48
N ILE A 198 -10.62 9.72 -13.12
CA ILE A 198 -11.55 10.66 -12.50
C ILE A 198 -12.95 10.32 -13.01
N ALA A 199 -13.94 10.34 -12.11
CA ALA A 199 -15.35 10.17 -12.44
C ALA A 199 -16.24 11.11 -11.63
N GLU A 200 -17.56 11.00 -11.80
CA GLU A 200 -18.57 11.79 -11.07
C GLU A 200 -18.31 13.30 -11.14
N GLY A 201 -17.93 13.80 -12.32
CA GLY A 201 -17.64 15.22 -12.54
C GLY A 201 -16.44 15.74 -11.72
N GLY A 202 -15.47 14.88 -11.39
CA GLY A 202 -14.32 15.26 -10.57
C GLY A 202 -14.48 14.96 -9.08
N ARG A 203 -15.63 14.43 -8.66
CA ARG A 203 -15.89 14.09 -7.26
C ARG A 203 -15.41 12.71 -6.86
N LEU A 204 -15.11 11.82 -7.81
CA LEU A 204 -14.46 10.54 -7.55
C LEU A 204 -13.11 10.52 -8.27
N VAL A 205 -12.06 10.15 -7.55
CA VAL A 205 -10.70 10.07 -8.08
C VAL A 205 -10.07 8.76 -7.61
N VAL A 206 -9.55 7.98 -8.54
CA VAL A 206 -8.69 6.85 -8.19
C VAL A 206 -7.26 7.35 -8.21
N ALA A 207 -6.70 7.53 -7.02
CA ALA A 207 -5.35 8.01 -6.82
C ALA A 207 -4.46 6.86 -6.37
N CYS A 208 -3.21 6.86 -6.83
CA CYS A 208 -2.19 5.92 -6.39
C CYS A 208 -0.97 6.69 -5.89
N VAL A 209 -0.51 6.35 -4.71
CA VAL A 209 0.73 6.87 -4.11
C VAL A 209 1.79 5.78 -4.21
N LEU A 210 3.03 6.20 -4.42
CA LEU A 210 4.22 5.36 -4.28
C LEU A 210 5.20 6.08 -3.37
N GLY A 211 5.69 5.35 -2.37
CA GLY A 211 6.61 5.88 -1.38
C GLY A 211 7.71 4.91 -1.00
N GLN A 212 8.73 5.47 -0.35
CA GLN A 212 9.75 4.67 0.31
C GLN A 212 9.23 4.32 1.71
N PHE A 213 9.04 3.03 1.95
CA PHE A 213 8.72 2.51 3.26
C PHE A 213 9.99 2.00 3.92
N SER A 214 10.37 2.61 5.04
CA SER A 214 11.57 2.27 5.80
C SER A 214 11.18 1.68 7.15
N VAL A 215 11.87 0.62 7.55
CA VAL A 215 11.77 0.04 8.89
C VAL A 215 13.18 -0.15 9.43
N ASP A 216 13.49 0.56 10.50
CA ASP A 216 14.68 0.35 11.30
C ASP A 216 14.33 -0.38 12.60
N HIS A 217 15.12 -1.42 12.92
CA HIS A 217 15.05 -2.07 14.22
C HIS A 217 16.42 -2.60 14.61
N ARG A 218 16.93 -2.14 15.75
CA ARG A 218 18.25 -2.54 16.29
C ARG A 218 19.42 -2.30 15.33
N GLY A 219 19.38 -1.18 14.59
CA GLY A 219 20.43 -0.79 13.64
C GLY A 219 20.42 -1.58 12.34
N GLN A 220 19.36 -2.36 12.09
CA GLN A 220 19.10 -2.95 10.79
C GLN A 220 17.94 -2.20 10.13
N THR A 221 18.25 -1.54 9.02
CA THR A 221 17.26 -0.82 8.20
C THR A 221 16.91 -1.65 6.97
N VAL A 222 15.62 -1.81 6.73
CA VAL A 222 15.08 -2.36 5.48
C VAL A 222 14.20 -1.28 4.85
N THR A 223 14.41 -1.06 3.55
CA THR A 223 13.58 -0.13 2.76
C THR A 223 13.01 -0.84 1.54
N ALA A 224 11.77 -0.53 1.22
CA ALA A 224 11.09 -0.99 0.01
C ALA A 224 10.23 0.13 -0.58
N GLY A 225 10.07 0.12 -1.90
CA GLY A 225 9.11 0.95 -2.61
C GLY A 225 7.73 0.31 -2.59
N ILE A 226 6.79 0.95 -1.91
CA ILE A 226 5.44 0.43 -1.68
C ILE A 226 4.41 1.37 -2.31
N GLY A 227 3.50 0.79 -3.09
CA GLY A 227 2.38 1.51 -3.70
C GLY A 227 1.07 1.28 -2.95
N ASP A 228 0.22 2.31 -2.94
CA ASP A 228 -1.19 2.19 -2.55
C ASP A 228 -2.09 2.87 -3.57
N CYS A 229 -3.23 2.26 -3.90
CA CYS A 229 -4.24 2.84 -4.77
C CYS A 229 -5.57 2.83 -4.02
N GLN A 230 -6.26 3.97 -3.97
CA GLN A 230 -7.57 4.10 -3.35
C GLN A 230 -8.51 4.89 -4.26
N ALA A 231 -9.80 4.52 -4.23
CA ALA A 231 -10.85 5.37 -4.77
C ALA A 231 -11.26 6.38 -3.69
N LEU A 232 -11.04 7.67 -3.93
CA LEU A 232 -11.44 8.74 -3.03
C LEU A 232 -12.62 9.51 -3.60
N ARG A 233 -13.60 9.83 -2.75
CA ARG A 233 -14.75 10.66 -3.07
C ARG A 233 -14.72 11.98 -2.30
N TRP A 234 -15.05 13.06 -2.98
CA TRP A 234 -15.20 14.40 -2.42
C TRP A 234 -16.63 14.59 -1.90
N ASN A 235 -16.74 14.83 -0.59
CA ASN A 235 -18.03 15.03 0.07
C ASN A 235 -18.48 16.50 0.18
N GLY A 236 -17.77 17.43 -0.48
CA GLY A 236 -17.99 18.88 -0.33
C GLY A 236 -17.00 19.56 0.61
N HIS A 237 -16.36 18.81 1.51
CA HIS A 237 -15.47 19.34 2.54
C HIS A 237 -14.10 18.66 2.60
N ARG A 238 -14.05 17.35 2.35
CA ARG A 238 -12.82 16.54 2.38
C ARG A 238 -12.92 15.37 1.42
N TRP A 239 -11.76 14.85 1.04
CA TRP A 239 -11.64 13.55 0.39
C TRP A 239 -11.77 12.43 1.41
N ARG A 240 -12.48 11.37 1.05
CA ARG A 240 -12.67 10.15 1.85
C ARG A 240 -12.51 8.92 0.97
N ILE A 241 -12.08 7.80 1.53
CA ILE A 241 -12.06 6.53 0.77
C ILE A 241 -13.52 6.13 0.51
N ALA A 242 -13.85 5.92 -0.75
CA ALA A 242 -15.22 5.77 -1.21
C ALA A 242 -15.85 4.45 -0.72
N ALA A 243 -17.15 4.47 -0.43
CA ALA A 243 -17.93 3.27 -0.12
C ALA A 243 -18.19 2.44 -1.38
N MET A 244 -17.19 1.71 -1.84
CA MET A 244 -17.21 0.87 -3.04
C MET A 244 -16.12 -0.21 -2.98
N PRO A 245 -16.07 -1.18 -3.92
CA PRO A 245 -14.99 -2.15 -3.95
C PRO A 245 -13.61 -1.49 -3.93
N LEU A 246 -12.64 -2.14 -3.28
CA LEU A 246 -11.27 -1.66 -3.23
C LEU A 246 -10.73 -1.40 -4.64
N ALA A 247 -9.92 -0.35 -4.77
CA ALA A 247 -9.22 -0.11 -6.03
C ALA A 247 -8.27 -1.27 -6.34
N ALA A 248 -8.04 -1.51 -7.63
CA ALA A 248 -7.06 -2.50 -8.06
C ALA A 248 -5.70 -2.25 -7.36
N PRO A 249 -5.00 -3.31 -6.89
CA PRO A 249 -3.75 -3.16 -6.17
C PRO A 249 -2.73 -2.32 -6.93
N ALA A 250 -2.05 -1.43 -6.22
CA ALA A 250 -1.01 -0.59 -6.80
C ALA A 250 0.22 -1.43 -7.19
N PRO A 251 0.88 -1.13 -8.33
CA PRO A 251 2.19 -1.66 -8.61
C PRO A 251 3.18 -1.09 -7.59
N SER A 252 3.87 -1.97 -6.87
CA SER A 252 4.95 -1.56 -5.97
C SER A 252 6.28 -1.59 -6.72
N ALA A 253 7.05 -0.50 -6.64
CA ALA A 253 8.33 -0.32 -7.30
C ALA A 253 9.21 0.64 -6.50
N TRP A 254 10.52 0.54 -6.67
CA TRP A 254 11.45 1.51 -6.10
C TRP A 254 11.19 2.89 -6.67
N PRO A 255 10.96 3.92 -5.83
CA PRO A 255 10.55 5.20 -6.37
C PRO A 255 11.60 5.84 -7.28
N GLY A 256 11.16 6.29 -8.45
CA GLY A 256 12.03 6.86 -9.48
C GLY A 256 12.80 5.82 -10.32
N SER A 257 12.62 4.51 -10.10
CA SER A 257 13.23 3.49 -10.97
C SER A 257 12.53 3.40 -12.34
N GLU A 258 13.14 2.67 -13.27
CA GLU A 258 12.52 2.38 -14.57
C GLU A 258 11.17 1.65 -14.41
N ASP A 259 11.07 0.72 -13.46
CA ASP A 259 9.79 0.03 -13.17
C ASP A 259 8.71 1.03 -12.76
N ALA A 260 9.01 1.95 -11.84
CA ALA A 260 8.07 2.97 -11.38
C ALA A 260 7.63 3.89 -12.53
N VAL A 261 8.58 4.34 -13.35
CA VAL A 261 8.31 5.18 -14.53
C VAL A 261 7.46 4.42 -15.55
N SER A 262 7.75 3.15 -15.80
CA SER A 262 7.04 2.34 -16.81
C SER A 262 5.56 2.12 -16.49
N VAL A 263 5.20 2.07 -15.21
CA VAL A 263 3.80 1.95 -14.75
C VAL A 263 3.13 3.31 -14.52
N GLY A 264 3.82 4.40 -14.88
CA GLY A 264 3.24 5.74 -14.95
C GLY A 264 3.29 6.56 -13.66
N TYR A 265 4.17 6.21 -12.71
CA TYR A 265 4.38 7.03 -11.51
C TYR A 265 5.18 8.30 -11.83
N ARG A 266 4.69 9.43 -11.33
CA ARG A 266 5.31 10.76 -11.52
C ARG A 266 5.79 11.29 -10.17
N GLU A 267 6.95 11.96 -10.17
CA GLU A 267 7.52 12.62 -8.98
C GLU A 267 6.48 13.54 -8.30
N LEU A 268 6.36 13.47 -6.98
CA LEU A 268 5.57 14.38 -6.17
C LEU A 268 6.43 15.55 -5.70
N ARG A 269 5.86 16.75 -5.73
CA ARG A 269 6.49 17.95 -5.16
C ARG A 269 5.54 18.64 -4.21
N GLU A 270 6.09 19.24 -3.18
CA GLU A 270 5.34 20.16 -2.32
C GLU A 270 4.98 21.42 -3.11
N GLY A 271 3.81 21.99 -2.80
CA GLY A 271 3.21 23.14 -3.49
C GLY A 271 2.88 24.30 -2.59
#